data_AF-A0A937QMA2-F1
#
_entry.id   AF-A0A937QMA2-F1
#
_cell.length_a   1.000
_cell.length_b   1.000
_cell.length_c   1.000
_cell.angle_alpha   90.00
_cell.angle_beta   90.00
_cell.angle_gamma   90.00
#
_symmetry.space_group_name_H-M   'P 1'
#
loop_
_entity.id
_entity.type
_entity.pdbx_description
1 polymer ?
#
loop_
_entity_poly.entity_id
_entity_poly.type
_entity_poly.pdbx_seq_one_letter_code
_entity_poly.pdbx_strand_id
1 'polypeptide(L)'
;EVECVATAIKDMSSHGCCLIITTGGTGPAPRDVTPEATERVCSKMLPGFGELMRQVSLQYVPTAILSRQTAGVCGGALVVNLPGRPKSICECLDAVFPAIPYCIDLIHTGNTTPPYLETDPIRMKSFRPKGK
;
A
#
# COMPACT_ATOMS: atom_id res chain seq x y z
N GLU A 1 -10.75 -16.50 6.78
CA GLU A 1 -10.05 -15.21 7.00
C GLU A 1 -9.54 -14.60 5.70
N VAL A 2 -8.72 -15.30 4.90
CA VAL A 2 -8.23 -14.81 3.58
C VAL A 2 -9.36 -14.25 2.71
N GLU A 3 -10.44 -15.02 2.52
CA GLU A 3 -11.58 -14.62 1.68
C GLU A 3 -12.30 -13.36 2.19
N CYS A 4 -12.37 -13.17 3.51
CA CYS A 4 -13.01 -11.99 4.09
C CYS A 4 -12.20 -10.73 3.77
N VAL A 5 -10.88 -10.79 3.92
CA VAL A 5 -9.98 -9.67 3.61
C VAL A 5 -9.97 -9.40 2.10
N ALA A 6 -9.88 -10.45 1.28
CA ALA A 6 -9.89 -10.35 -0.17
C ALA A 6 -11.20 -9.73 -0.69
N THR A 7 -12.34 -10.16 -0.16
CA THR A 7 -13.65 -9.60 -0.48
C THR A 7 -13.73 -8.14 -0.09
N ALA A 8 -13.28 -7.75 1.10
CA ALA A 8 -13.29 -6.35 1.54
C ALA A 8 -12.42 -5.45 0.62
N ILE A 9 -11.25 -5.91 0.20
CA ILE A 9 -10.39 -5.17 -0.74
C ILE A 9 -11.09 -4.99 -2.10
N LYS A 10 -11.68 -6.06 -2.64
CA LYS A 10 -12.43 -6.01 -3.90
C LYS A 10 -13.64 -5.09 -3.81
N ASP A 11 -14.37 -5.16 -2.71
CA ASP A 11 -15.56 -4.35 -2.46
C ASP A 11 -15.20 -2.86 -2.41
N MET A 12 -14.20 -2.46 -1.63
CA MET A 12 -13.71 -1.08 -1.59
C MET A 12 -13.23 -0.58 -2.95
N SER A 13 -12.47 -1.42 -3.69
CA SER A 13 -12.04 -1.09 -5.05
C SER A 13 -13.24 -0.87 -5.98
N SER A 14 -14.27 -1.72 -5.91
CA SER A 14 -15.49 -1.60 -6.72
C SER A 14 -16.33 -0.36 -6.38
N HIS A 15 -16.24 0.14 -5.13
CA HIS A 15 -16.85 1.39 -4.70
C HIS A 15 -16.05 2.64 -5.06
N GLY A 16 -14.98 2.49 -5.85
CA GLY A 16 -14.20 3.62 -6.39
C GLY A 16 -13.09 4.12 -5.47
N CYS A 17 -12.70 3.37 -4.44
CA CYS A 17 -11.50 3.71 -3.67
C CYS A 17 -10.26 3.64 -4.58
N CYS A 18 -9.51 4.74 -4.67
CA CYS A 18 -8.25 4.79 -5.43
C CYS A 18 -7.03 4.32 -4.61
N LEU A 19 -7.15 4.30 -3.29
CA LEU A 19 -6.13 3.86 -2.34
C LEU A 19 -6.82 3.06 -1.23
N ILE A 20 -6.30 1.86 -0.97
CA ILE A 20 -6.76 0.97 0.10
C ILE A 20 -5.57 0.67 1.00
N ILE A 21 -5.70 1.04 2.27
CA ILE A 21 -4.69 0.78 3.30
C ILE A 21 -5.22 -0.29 4.23
N THR A 22 -4.44 -1.36 4.40
CA THR A 22 -4.73 -2.40 5.39
C THR A 22 -3.74 -2.29 6.54
N THR A 23 -4.13 -2.70 7.75
CA THR A 23 -3.26 -2.69 8.93
C THR A 23 -3.36 -4.00 9.69
N GLY A 24 -2.21 -4.60 9.99
CA GLY A 24 -2.12 -5.87 10.71
C GLY A 24 -2.22 -7.13 9.83
N GLY A 25 -1.98 -8.29 10.43
CA GLY A 25 -2.05 -9.59 9.76
C GLY A 25 -0.94 -9.83 8.73
N THR A 26 0.24 -9.22 8.90
CA THR A 26 1.40 -9.34 7.99
C THR A 26 2.60 -10.06 8.59
N GLY A 27 2.48 -10.64 9.79
CA GLY A 27 3.55 -11.40 10.42
C GLY A 27 3.65 -12.84 9.88
N PRO A 28 4.47 -13.68 10.53
CA PRO A 28 4.68 -15.07 10.13
C PRO A 28 3.66 -16.04 10.75
N ALA A 29 2.74 -15.57 11.61
CA ALA A 29 1.79 -16.46 12.26
C ALA A 29 0.79 -17.05 11.25
N PRO A 30 0.29 -18.28 11.42
CA PRO A 30 -0.64 -18.90 10.46
C PRO A 30 -1.93 -18.11 10.20
N ARG A 31 -2.36 -17.27 11.15
CA ARG A 31 -3.52 -16.36 11.03
C ARG A 31 -3.23 -15.06 10.26
N ASP A 32 -1.95 -14.74 10.06
CA ASP A 32 -1.53 -13.49 9.43
C ASP A 32 -1.60 -13.65 7.90
N VAL A 33 -2.78 -13.39 7.36
CA VAL A 33 -3.15 -13.71 5.96
C VAL A 33 -3.39 -12.49 5.07
N THR A 34 -3.11 -11.28 5.55
CA THR A 34 -3.34 -10.04 4.79
C THR A 34 -2.54 -9.99 3.47
N PRO A 35 -1.26 -10.41 3.42
CA PRO A 35 -0.51 -10.47 2.16
C PRO A 35 -1.12 -11.44 1.15
N GLU A 36 -1.52 -12.65 1.56
CA GLU A 36 -2.17 -13.65 0.69
C GLU A 36 -3.48 -13.12 0.11
N ALA A 37 -4.28 -12.46 0.94
CA ALA A 37 -5.53 -11.86 0.50
C ALA A 37 -5.28 -10.73 -0.52
N THR A 38 -4.22 -9.94 -0.33
CA THR A 38 -3.82 -8.86 -1.25
C THR A 38 -3.35 -9.43 -2.59
N GLU A 39 -2.43 -10.41 -2.57
CA GLU A 39 -1.91 -11.08 -3.77
C GLU A 39 -3.02 -11.76 -4.58
N ARG A 40 -4.03 -12.32 -3.91
CA ARG A 40 -5.17 -12.98 -4.57
C ARG A 40 -6.02 -12.05 -5.41
N VAL A 41 -6.10 -10.77 -5.05
CA VAL A 41 -7.03 -9.81 -5.68
C VAL A 41 -6.33 -8.76 -6.53
N CYS A 42 -5.02 -8.56 -6.33
CA CYS A 42 -4.24 -7.64 -7.13
C CYS A 42 -3.86 -8.27 -8.48
N SER A 43 -4.07 -7.52 -9.57
CA SER A 43 -3.66 -7.90 -10.92
C SER A 43 -2.18 -7.63 -11.19
N LYS A 44 -1.55 -6.76 -10.41
CA LYS A 44 -0.13 -6.40 -10.51
C LYS A 44 0.46 -6.10 -9.14
N MET A 45 1.49 -6.83 -8.76
CA MET A 45 2.22 -6.59 -7.50
C MET A 45 3.31 -5.54 -7.69
N LEU A 46 3.60 -4.79 -6.63
CA LEU A 46 4.60 -3.72 -6.58
C LEU A 46 5.63 -4.04 -5.48
N PRO A 47 6.60 -4.94 -5.75
CA PRO A 47 7.50 -5.48 -4.71
C PRO A 47 8.32 -4.40 -3.98
N GLY A 48 8.65 -3.29 -4.67
CA GLY A 48 9.40 -2.18 -4.10
C GLY A 48 8.77 -1.53 -2.86
N PHE A 49 7.44 -1.60 -2.70
CA PHE A 49 6.77 -1.14 -1.48
C PHE A 49 7.14 -2.02 -0.28
N GLY A 50 7.03 -3.35 -0.43
CA GLY A 50 7.36 -4.29 0.64
C GLY A 50 8.85 -4.22 1.02
N GLU A 51 9.72 -4.10 0.01
CA GLU A 51 11.17 -3.92 0.19
C GLU A 51 11.48 -2.67 1.02
N LEU A 52 10.99 -1.50 0.60
CA LEU A 52 11.27 -0.23 1.26
C LEU A 52 10.68 -0.19 2.69
N MET A 53 9.45 -0.66 2.89
CA MET A 53 8.84 -0.68 4.22
C MET A 53 9.61 -1.57 5.19
N ARG A 54 10.11 -2.73 4.75
CA ARG A 54 10.97 -3.59 5.58
C ARG A 54 12.31 -2.92 5.87
N GLN A 55 12.95 -2.31 4.87
CA GLN A 55 14.23 -1.62 5.02
C GLN A 55 14.16 -0.48 6.05
N VAL A 56 13.10 0.34 5.99
CA VAL A 56 12.89 1.44 6.95
C VAL A 56 12.56 0.91 8.33
N SER A 57 11.69 -0.10 8.43
CA SER A 57 11.34 -0.72 9.71
C SER A 57 12.55 -1.35 10.41
N LEU A 58 13.52 -1.87 9.65
CA LEU A 58 14.75 -2.49 10.17
C LEU A 58 15.63 -1.50 10.95
N GLN A 59 15.51 -0.20 10.69
CA GLN A 59 16.21 0.84 11.45
C GLN A 59 15.69 0.96 12.90
N TYR A 60 14.47 0.47 13.17
CA TYR A 60 13.81 0.58 14.47
C TYR A 60 13.70 -0.76 15.20
N VAL A 61 13.46 -1.85 14.46
CA VAL A 61 13.29 -3.20 15.04
C VAL A 61 13.97 -4.27 14.19
N PRO A 62 14.88 -5.10 14.77
CA PRO A 62 15.55 -6.18 14.03
C PRO A 62 14.60 -7.22 13.42
N THR A 63 13.42 -7.41 14.03
CA THR A 63 12.40 -8.37 13.58
C THR A 63 11.58 -7.88 12.38
N ALA A 64 11.87 -6.69 11.82
CA ALA A 64 11.20 -6.17 10.63
C ALA A 64 11.24 -7.14 9.44
N ILE A 65 12.28 -7.97 9.37
CA ILE A 65 12.46 -8.99 8.32
C ILE A 65 11.38 -10.08 8.32
N LEU A 66 10.66 -10.26 9.43
CA LEU A 66 9.57 -11.24 9.54
C LEU A 66 8.27 -10.76 8.90
N SER A 67 8.19 -9.46 8.56
CA SER A 67 7.00 -8.90 7.94
C SER A 67 6.88 -9.32 6.48
N ARG A 68 5.70 -9.77 6.11
CA ARG A 68 5.29 -10.17 4.76
C ARG A 68 4.49 -9.08 4.04
N GLN A 69 4.55 -7.83 4.54
CA GLN A 69 3.87 -6.69 3.92
C GLN A 69 4.22 -6.54 2.44
N THR A 70 3.21 -6.21 1.63
CA THR A 70 3.32 -6.03 0.18
C THR A 70 2.39 -4.90 -0.29
N ALA A 71 2.41 -4.61 -1.58
CA ALA A 71 1.48 -3.71 -2.23
C ALA A 71 1.16 -4.20 -3.65
N GLY A 72 -0.02 -3.85 -4.16
CA GLY A 72 -0.43 -4.23 -5.51
C GLY A 72 -1.61 -3.41 -6.01
N VAL A 73 -1.98 -3.62 -7.26
CA VAL A 73 -3.08 -2.93 -7.93
C VAL A 73 -4.29 -3.84 -7.99
N CYS A 74 -5.42 -3.44 -7.41
CA CYS A 74 -6.71 -4.13 -7.48
C CYS A 74 -7.73 -3.22 -8.16
N GLY A 75 -8.12 -3.53 -9.40
CA GLY A 75 -8.96 -2.63 -10.19
C GLY A 75 -8.26 -1.28 -10.44
N GLY A 76 -8.92 -0.18 -10.07
CA GLY A 76 -8.32 1.17 -10.06
C GLY A 76 -7.61 1.52 -8.76
N ALA A 77 -7.55 0.62 -7.77
CA ALA A 77 -7.00 0.92 -6.45
C ALA A 77 -5.54 0.48 -6.30
N LEU A 78 -4.71 1.31 -5.69
CA LEU A 78 -3.48 0.86 -5.04
C LEU A 78 -3.82 0.28 -3.66
N VAL A 79 -3.38 -0.94 -3.38
CA VAL A 79 -3.51 -1.62 -2.08
C VAL A 79 -2.14 -1.66 -1.41
N VAL A 80 -2.03 -1.19 -0.17
CA VAL A 80 -0.78 -1.23 0.62
C VAL A 80 -1.03 -1.89 1.97
N ASN A 81 -0.21 -2.87 2.34
CA ASN A 81 -0.26 -3.49 3.67
C ASN A 81 0.69 -2.79 4.63
N LEU A 82 0.14 -2.19 5.68
CA LEU A 82 0.90 -1.54 6.73
C LEU A 82 1.00 -2.43 7.98
N PRO A 83 2.00 -2.18 8.85
CA PRO A 83 2.09 -2.84 10.15
C PRO A 83 0.88 -2.50 11.05
N GLY A 84 0.77 -3.23 12.17
CA GLY A 84 -0.36 -3.07 13.12
C GLY A 84 -0.15 -2.03 14.23
N ARG A 85 1.07 -1.52 14.43
CA ARG A 85 1.37 -0.57 15.52
C ARG A 85 1.33 0.87 14.98
N PRO A 86 0.65 1.83 15.64
CA PRO A 86 0.55 3.22 15.17
C PRO A 86 1.91 3.87 14.84
N LYS A 87 2.92 3.64 15.67
CA LYS A 87 4.28 4.14 15.42
C LYS A 87 4.87 3.61 14.10
N SER A 88 4.81 2.30 13.90
CA SER A 88 5.32 1.65 12.68
C SER A 88 4.49 2.00 11.45
N ILE A 89 3.19 2.27 11.61
CA ILE A 89 2.33 2.79 10.54
C ILE A 89 2.86 4.13 10.04
N CYS A 90 3.13 5.07 10.95
CA CYS A 90 3.70 6.38 10.60
C CYS A 90 5.05 6.23 9.90
N GLU A 91 5.96 5.40 10.43
CA GLU A 91 7.28 5.17 9.85
C GLU A 91 7.21 4.59 8.42
N CYS A 92 6.34 3.61 8.18
CA CYS A 92 6.14 3.05 6.84
C CYS A 92 5.48 4.05 5.88
N LEU A 93 4.45 4.77 6.33
CA LEU A 93 3.76 5.78 5.51
C LEU A 93 4.71 6.90 5.11
N ASP A 94 5.51 7.43 6.04
CA ASP A 94 6.48 8.47 5.76
C ASP A 94 7.49 8.03 4.67
N ALA A 95 7.78 6.72 4.57
CA ALA A 95 8.66 6.16 3.56
C ALA A 95 8.02 5.98 2.18
N VAL A 96 6.81 5.40 2.10
CA VAL A 96 6.21 4.99 0.81
C VAL A 96 5.24 6.01 0.22
N PHE A 97 4.60 6.82 1.07
CA PHE A 97 3.56 7.74 0.63
C PHE A 97 4.05 8.83 -0.34
N PRO A 98 5.32 9.30 -0.34
CA PRO A 98 5.81 10.19 -1.38
C PRO A 98 5.61 9.68 -2.82
N ALA A 99 5.58 8.36 -3.02
CA ALA A 99 5.34 7.73 -4.32
C ALA A 99 3.86 7.43 -4.62
N ILE A 100 2.99 7.40 -3.60
CA ILE A 100 1.60 6.96 -3.73
C ILE A 100 0.79 7.84 -4.69
N PRO A 101 0.80 9.19 -4.58
CA PRO A 101 0.02 10.03 -5.49
C PRO A 101 0.33 9.81 -6.96
N TYR A 102 1.62 9.75 -7.32
CA TYR A 102 2.02 9.49 -8.71
C TYR A 102 1.71 8.05 -9.15
N CYS A 103 1.82 7.06 -8.25
CA CYS A 103 1.40 5.70 -8.55
C CYS A 103 -0.09 5.63 -8.93
N ILE A 104 -0.95 6.40 -8.24
CA ILE A 104 -2.38 6.47 -8.52
C ILE A 104 -2.65 7.16 -9.86
N ASP A 105 -1.91 8.23 -10.18
CA ASP A 105 -1.99 8.89 -11.50
C ASP A 105 -1.70 7.86 -12.61
N LEU A 106 -0.66 7.04 -12.44
CA LEU A 106 -0.26 6.01 -13.41
C LEU A 106 -1.31 4.90 -13.57
N ILE A 107 -1.91 4.42 -12.47
CA ILE A 107 -2.97 3.41 -12.51
C ILE A 107 -4.19 3.88 -13.32
N HIS A 108 -4.48 5.18 -13.30
CA HIS A 108 -5.62 5.79 -13.99
C HIS A 108 -5.27 6.45 -15.33
N THR A 109 -4.11 6.14 -15.91
CA THR A 109 -3.73 6.66 -17.24
C THR A 109 -4.82 6.34 -18.27
N GLY A 110 -5.31 7.37 -18.96
CA GLY A 110 -6.38 7.23 -19.96
C GLY A 110 -7.81 7.30 -19.41
N ASN A 111 -7.99 7.47 -18.10
CA ASN A 111 -9.29 7.76 -17.49
C ASN A 111 -9.68 9.23 -17.73
N THR A 112 -10.95 9.50 -18.02
CA THR A 112 -11.49 10.85 -18.25
C THR A 112 -11.59 11.69 -16.99
N THR A 113 -11.78 11.05 -15.83
CA THR A 113 -11.95 11.70 -14.53
C THR A 113 -11.15 10.93 -13.48
N PRO A 114 -9.80 10.95 -13.55
CA PRO A 114 -8.96 10.23 -12.62
C PRO A 114 -9.00 10.88 -11.22
N PRO A 115 -8.90 10.09 -10.14
CA PRO A 115 -8.62 10.63 -8.82
C PRO A 115 -7.23 11.30 -8.82
N TYR A 116 -7.11 12.41 -8.11
CA TYR A 116 -5.86 13.15 -8.01
C TYR A 116 -5.59 13.49 -6.55
N LEU A 117 -4.46 12.99 -6.02
CA LEU A 117 -4.06 13.21 -4.63
C LEU A 117 -2.95 14.25 -4.55
N GLU A 118 -3.07 15.14 -3.56
CA GLU A 118 -2.02 16.05 -3.14
C GLU A 118 -1.74 15.87 -1.65
N THR A 119 -0.51 16.21 -1.24
CA THR A 119 -0.08 16.17 0.15
C THR A 119 0.24 17.57 0.63
N ASP A 120 0.00 17.86 1.91
CA ASP A 120 0.50 19.09 2.53
C ASP A 120 2.04 19.06 2.49
N PRO A 121 2.71 19.98 1.77
CA PRO A 121 4.15 19.98 1.62
C PRO A 121 4.90 20.25 2.93
N ILE A 122 4.24 20.82 3.96
CA ILE A 122 4.83 20.99 5.30
C ILE A 122 4.99 19.62 5.98
N ARG A 123 4.05 18.69 5.73
CA ARG A 123 4.08 17.34 6.30
C ARG A 123 4.84 16.36 5.42
N MET A 124 4.59 16.38 4.12
CA MET A 124 5.12 15.40 3.17
C MET A 124 5.11 15.94 1.75
N LYS A 125 6.25 15.85 1.08
CA LYS A 125 6.35 16.16 -0.34
C LYS A 125 6.11 14.90 -1.18
N SER A 126 4.99 14.86 -1.88
CA SER A 126 4.77 13.85 -2.93
C SER A 126 5.62 14.16 -4.16
N PHE A 127 6.13 13.10 -4.79
CA PHE A 127 6.97 13.22 -5.97
C PHE A 127 6.17 12.94 -7.23
N ARG A 128 6.25 13.86 -8.20
CA ARG A 128 5.82 13.67 -9.58
C ARG A 128 6.98 14.06 -10.50
N PRO A 129 7.34 13.25 -11.51
CA PRO A 129 8.34 13.66 -12.49
C PRO A 129 7.88 14.96 -13.16
N LYS A 130 8.80 15.91 -13.33
CA LYS A 130 8.53 17.07 -14.20
C LYS A 130 8.29 16.53 -15.60
N GLY A 131 7.21 16.98 -16.25
CA GLY A 131 6.95 16.65 -17.66
C GLY A 131 8.18 16.98 -18.51
N LYS A 132 8.41 16.18 -19.55
CA LYS A 132 9.37 16.55 -20.60
C LYS A 132 8.92 17.82 -21.31
#